data_AF-A0A1D6LGX1-F1
#
_entry.id   AF-A0A1D6LGX1-F1
#
_cell.length_a   1.000
_cell.length_b   1.000
_cell.length_c   1.000
_cell.angle_alpha   90.00
_cell.angle_beta   90.00
_cell.angle_gamma   90.00
#
_symmetry.space_group_name_H-M   'P 1'
#
loop_
_entity.id
_entity.type
_entity.pdbx_description
1 polymer ?
#
loop_
_entity_poly.entity_id
_entity_poly.type
_entity_poly.pdbx_seq_one_letter_code
_entity_poly.pdbx_strand_id
1 'polypeptide(L)'
;MTLDDDGNLRAYYWTTGDSSAWTSDYKAIAERCELSTSCGAYGLYVPRNAQCQCLDSNSTSPVLPCHGEDTAELCSTGSSNGSRQLGFNVVRRTRVSVAYKEELPFRTNTTADGCELACAGNCTCRGALYNGASGYYYLIDFPMETLVYQANDRMLGYFKIRKAAIANSARRGMSPGVNAETVALLLVLAGLAAAGAYWGYRMWERRKRKRAGMEQELVPGPYRDLKSMASSNNSFKA
;
A
#
# COMPACT_ATOMS: atom_id res chain seq x y z
N MET A 1 17.40 -1.92 -17.99
CA MET A 1 16.51 -3.02 -17.55
C MET A 1 15.89 -2.59 -16.25
N THR A 2 14.59 -2.83 -16.07
CA THR A 2 13.78 -2.36 -14.95
C THR A 2 12.87 -3.50 -14.50
N LEU A 3 12.68 -3.66 -13.18
CA LEU A 3 11.62 -4.48 -12.63
C LEU A 3 10.39 -3.57 -12.48
N ASP A 4 9.35 -3.86 -13.25
CA ASP A 4 8.14 -3.05 -13.28
C ASP A 4 7.16 -3.48 -12.17
N ASP A 5 6.14 -2.67 -11.88
CA ASP A 5 5.16 -2.90 -10.81
C ASP A 5 4.35 -4.22 -10.98
N ASP A 6 4.31 -4.76 -12.20
CA ASP A 6 3.72 -6.07 -12.50
C ASP A 6 4.63 -7.26 -12.12
N GLY A 7 5.79 -6.99 -11.52
CA GLY A 7 6.81 -7.98 -11.18
C GLY A 7 7.58 -8.50 -12.39
N ASN A 8 7.39 -7.93 -13.59
CA ASN A 8 8.08 -8.35 -14.79
C ASN A 8 9.39 -7.58 -14.96
N LEU A 9 10.45 -8.29 -15.34
CA LEU A 9 11.70 -7.66 -15.73
C LEU A 9 11.63 -7.27 -17.21
N ARG A 10 11.77 -5.97 -17.50
CA ARG A 10 11.72 -5.43 -18.86
C ARG A 10 12.98 -4.67 -19.23
N ALA A 11 13.33 -4.71 -20.51
CA ALA A 11 14.32 -3.82 -21.09
C ALA A 11 13.64 -2.84 -22.04
N TYR A 12 14.05 -1.59 -21.95
CA TYR A 12 13.53 -0.49 -22.74
C TYR A 12 14.67 0.15 -23.52
N TYR A 13 14.38 0.56 -24.74
CA TYR A 13 15.23 1.44 -25.54
C TYR A 13 14.44 2.69 -25.92
N TRP A 14 15.16 3.78 -26.17
CA TRP A 14 14.57 5.05 -26.57
C TRP A 14 14.43 5.09 -28.09
N THR A 15 13.21 5.26 -28.60
CA THR A 15 12.98 5.51 -30.02
C THR A 15 13.06 7.01 -30.31
N THR A 16 13.75 7.38 -31.38
CA THR A 16 13.80 8.75 -31.90
C THR A 16 13.05 8.82 -33.23
N GLY A 17 12.17 9.81 -33.39
CA GLY A 17 11.28 9.96 -34.53
C GLY A 17 10.09 10.85 -34.18
N ASP A 18 9.00 10.75 -34.94
CA ASP A 18 7.79 11.57 -34.75
C ASP A 18 7.14 11.39 -33.36
N SER A 19 7.26 10.19 -32.76
CA SER A 19 6.82 9.90 -31.39
C SER A 19 7.98 9.30 -30.58
N SER A 20 8.80 10.16 -29.98
CA SER A 20 9.87 9.68 -29.10
C SER A 20 9.28 9.02 -27.86
N ALA A 21 9.59 7.73 -27.64
CA ALA A 21 9.03 6.96 -26.54
C ALA A 21 10.01 5.88 -26.03
N TRP A 22 9.86 5.50 -24.76
CA TRP A 22 10.45 4.27 -24.25
C TRP A 22 9.70 3.08 -24.86
N THR A 23 10.40 2.28 -25.65
CA THR A 23 9.85 1.08 -26.28
C THR A 23 10.46 -0.14 -25.61
N SER A 24 9.63 -1.11 -25.22
CA SER A 24 10.10 -2.37 -24.65
C SER A 24 10.61 -3.28 -25.77
N ASP A 25 11.85 -3.75 -25.67
CA ASP A 25 12.43 -4.75 -26.59
C ASP A 25 12.51 -6.14 -25.94
N TYR A 26 12.43 -6.20 -24.61
CA TYR A 26 12.49 -7.44 -23.86
C TYR A 26 11.53 -7.40 -22.67
N LYS A 27 10.87 -8.55 -22.46
CA LYS A 27 10.12 -8.89 -21.26
C LYS A 27 10.50 -10.31 -20.85
N ALA A 28 10.87 -10.50 -19.58
CA ALA A 28 11.24 -11.82 -19.07
C ALA A 28 10.06 -12.78 -19.07
N ILE A 29 8.89 -12.29 -18.65
CA ILE A 29 7.65 -13.04 -18.63
C ILE A 29 6.74 -12.52 -19.75
N ALA A 30 6.45 -13.38 -20.72
CA ALA A 30 5.66 -12.99 -21.90
C ALA A 30 4.15 -13.00 -21.61
N GLU A 31 3.70 -13.98 -20.84
CA GLU A 31 2.30 -14.19 -20.52
C GLU A 31 1.90 -13.52 -19.22
N ARG A 32 0.77 -12.81 -19.23
CA ARG A 32 0.22 -12.20 -18.01
C ARG A 32 -0.12 -13.24 -16.93
N CYS A 33 -0.44 -14.47 -17.32
CA CYS A 33 -0.74 -15.59 -16.42
C CYS A 33 0.42 -15.93 -15.48
N GLU A 34 1.65 -15.70 -15.94
CA GLU A 34 2.89 -16.07 -15.26
C GLU A 34 3.40 -14.97 -14.34
N LEU A 35 2.79 -13.78 -14.38
CA LEU A 35 3.12 -12.67 -13.47
C LEU A 35 2.44 -12.85 -12.12
N SER A 36 3.21 -12.69 -11.06
CA SER A 36 2.74 -12.87 -9.68
C SER A 36 1.73 -11.81 -9.25
N THR A 37 1.70 -10.60 -9.84
CA THR A 37 0.82 -9.50 -9.40
C THR A 37 -0.32 -9.16 -10.37
N SER A 38 -0.55 -9.98 -11.40
CA SER A 38 -1.54 -9.73 -12.47
C SER A 38 -2.96 -9.38 -12.02
N CYS A 39 -3.39 -9.91 -10.88
CA CYS A 39 -4.69 -9.68 -10.24
C CYS A 39 -4.56 -9.17 -8.79
N GLY A 40 -3.37 -8.81 -8.34
CA GLY A 40 -3.10 -8.37 -6.96
C GLY A 40 -3.46 -9.38 -5.88
N ALA A 41 -3.54 -8.89 -4.64
CA ALA A 41 -3.67 -9.71 -3.43
C ALA A 41 -4.91 -10.60 -3.44
N TYR A 42 -4.70 -11.91 -3.24
CA TYR A 42 -5.72 -12.95 -3.29
C TYR A 42 -6.60 -12.93 -4.56
N GLY A 43 -6.05 -12.42 -5.68
CA GLY A 43 -6.67 -12.49 -6.98
C GLY A 43 -6.43 -13.85 -7.64
N LEU A 44 -7.41 -14.35 -8.39
CA LEU A 44 -7.31 -15.54 -9.21
C LEU A 44 -7.36 -15.14 -10.68
N TYR A 45 -6.26 -15.38 -11.39
CA TYR A 45 -6.20 -15.19 -12.84
C TYR A 45 -6.74 -16.42 -13.57
N VAL A 46 -7.65 -16.20 -14.52
CA VAL A 46 -8.26 -17.26 -15.33
C VAL A 46 -7.76 -17.14 -16.78
N PRO A 47 -6.81 -18.00 -17.22
CA PRO A 47 -6.20 -17.89 -18.55
C PRO A 47 -7.19 -17.94 -19.71
N ARG A 48 -8.24 -18.76 -19.59
CA ARG A 48 -9.25 -18.93 -20.65
C ARG A 48 -9.94 -17.62 -21.05
N ASN A 49 -10.16 -16.73 -20.08
CA ASN A 49 -10.90 -15.48 -20.30
C ASN A 49 -10.00 -14.24 -20.15
N ALA A 50 -8.72 -14.42 -19.81
CA ALA A 50 -7.81 -13.33 -19.41
C ALA A 50 -8.42 -12.40 -18.35
N GLN A 51 -9.15 -12.97 -17.38
CA GLN A 51 -9.91 -12.24 -16.36
C GLN A 51 -9.36 -12.53 -14.96
N CYS A 52 -9.49 -11.53 -14.10
CA CYS A 52 -9.25 -11.64 -12.66
C CYS A 52 -10.56 -11.86 -11.91
N GLN A 53 -10.52 -12.71 -10.90
CA GLN A 53 -11.61 -12.97 -9.96
C GLN A 53 -11.07 -12.93 -8.53
N CYS A 54 -11.89 -12.59 -7.55
CA CYS A 54 -11.46 -12.66 -6.15
C CYS A 54 -11.55 -14.09 -5.63
N LEU A 55 -10.56 -14.49 -4.83
CA LEU A 55 -10.49 -15.85 -4.32
C LEU A 55 -11.66 -16.19 -3.38
N ASP A 56 -12.12 -15.24 -2.56
CA ASP A 56 -13.19 -15.45 -1.58
C ASP A 56 -14.60 -15.43 -2.19
N SER A 57 -14.77 -14.70 -3.29
CA SER A 57 -16.05 -14.46 -3.92
C SER A 57 -16.19 -15.33 -5.17
N ASN A 58 -17.26 -16.10 -5.29
CA ASN A 58 -17.60 -16.69 -6.59
C ASN A 58 -18.16 -15.62 -7.57
N SER A 59 -18.36 -14.39 -7.08
CA SER A 59 -18.81 -13.29 -7.92
C SER A 59 -17.65 -12.75 -8.73
N THR A 60 -17.90 -12.56 -10.02
CA THR A 60 -17.06 -11.82 -10.97
C THR A 60 -17.05 -10.32 -10.62
N SER A 61 -16.94 -9.94 -9.35
CA SER A 61 -16.77 -8.53 -9.01
C SER A 61 -15.39 -8.14 -9.51
N PRO A 62 -15.29 -7.30 -10.56
CA PRO A 62 -14.01 -6.91 -11.14
C PRO A 62 -13.33 -5.82 -10.31
N VAL A 63 -13.79 -5.59 -9.06
CA VAL A 63 -13.24 -4.58 -8.17
C VAL A 63 -11.91 -5.10 -7.64
N LEU A 64 -10.87 -4.84 -8.43
CA LEU A 64 -9.49 -4.98 -8.05
C LEU A 64 -9.04 -3.71 -7.30
N PRO A 65 -8.24 -3.84 -6.24
CA PRO A 65 -7.76 -5.09 -5.64
C PRO A 65 -8.83 -5.79 -4.78
N CYS A 66 -8.82 -7.13 -4.78
CA CYS A 66 -9.78 -7.94 -4.04
C CYS A 66 -9.68 -7.72 -2.52
N HIS A 67 -8.44 -7.58 -2.05
CA HIS A 67 -8.10 -7.23 -0.68
C HIS A 67 -6.97 -6.20 -0.70
N GLY A 68 -6.86 -5.40 0.35
CA GLY A 68 -5.68 -4.55 0.54
C GLY A 68 -4.42 -5.40 0.76
N GLU A 69 -3.25 -4.79 0.57
CA GLU A 69 -1.95 -5.43 0.81
C GLU A 69 -1.90 -5.97 2.25
N ASP A 70 -1.76 -7.30 2.39
CA ASP A 70 -1.82 -7.99 3.67
C ASP A 70 -0.40 -8.29 4.18
N THR A 71 0.25 -7.27 4.75
CA THR A 71 1.59 -7.39 5.33
C THR A 71 1.57 -7.77 6.82
N ALA A 72 0.45 -7.62 7.51
CA ALA A 72 0.37 -7.86 8.96
C ALA A 72 0.43 -9.35 9.33
N GLU A 73 0.83 -9.69 10.56
CA GLU A 73 1.03 -11.07 11.06
C GLU A 73 -0.26 -11.80 11.49
N LEU A 74 -0.54 -13.00 10.94
CA LEU A 74 -1.82 -13.72 11.15
C LEU A 74 -1.96 -14.35 12.56
N CYS A 75 -0.91 -14.29 13.37
CA CYS A 75 -0.94 -14.71 14.77
C CYS A 75 -1.93 -13.83 15.55
N SER A 76 -2.70 -14.45 16.46
CA SER A 76 -3.73 -13.74 17.21
C SER A 76 -3.14 -12.55 17.97
N THR A 77 -3.54 -11.32 17.64
CA THR A 77 -3.42 -10.20 18.58
C THR A 77 -4.38 -10.50 19.72
N GLY A 78 -3.85 -10.65 20.94
CA GLY A 78 -4.65 -11.05 22.10
C GLY A 78 -5.93 -10.22 22.22
N SER A 79 -7.08 -10.87 22.05
CA SER A 79 -8.36 -10.27 22.41
C SER A 79 -8.41 -10.18 23.93
N SER A 80 -8.71 -8.99 24.47
CA SER A 80 -8.71 -8.70 25.90
C SER A 80 -9.69 -9.56 26.72
N ASN A 81 -10.56 -10.34 26.07
CA ASN A 81 -11.54 -11.22 26.71
C ASN A 81 -11.31 -12.69 26.33
N GLY A 82 -10.15 -13.26 26.65
CA GLY A 82 -9.89 -14.71 26.79
C GLY A 82 -10.14 -15.65 25.59
N SER A 83 -10.82 -15.20 24.53
CA SER A 83 -11.14 -15.94 23.33
C SER A 83 -10.16 -15.52 22.23
N ARG A 84 -9.32 -16.46 21.77
CA ARG A 84 -8.45 -16.25 20.61
C ARG A 84 -9.33 -16.21 19.36
N GLN A 85 -9.90 -15.05 19.05
CA GLN A 85 -10.59 -14.87 17.78
C GLN A 85 -9.54 -14.76 16.68
N LEU A 86 -9.55 -15.72 15.76
CA LEU A 86 -8.67 -15.68 14.60
C LEU A 86 -9.04 -14.46 13.74
N GLY A 87 -8.05 -13.60 13.49
CA GLY A 87 -8.17 -12.37 12.69
C GLY A 87 -8.30 -12.61 11.19
N PHE A 88 -8.59 -13.84 10.77
CA PHE A 88 -8.68 -14.25 9.38
C PHE A 88 -9.91 -15.12 9.12
N ASN A 89 -10.35 -15.12 7.87
CA ASN A 89 -11.27 -16.06 7.26
C ASN A 89 -10.47 -17.14 6.53
N VAL A 90 -11.00 -18.35 6.46
CA VAL A 90 -10.41 -19.44 5.70
C VAL A 90 -11.17 -19.59 4.39
N VAL A 91 -10.44 -19.61 3.28
CA VAL A 91 -10.98 -19.88 1.95
C VAL A 91 -10.35 -21.15 1.41
N ARG A 92 -11.18 -22.11 1.00
CA ARG A 92 -10.75 -23.33 0.32
C ARG A 92 -11.19 -23.28 -1.13
N ARG A 93 -10.28 -23.57 -2.05
CA ARG A 93 -10.55 -23.59 -3.50
C ARG A 93 -9.93 -24.80 -4.15
N THR A 94 -10.60 -25.32 -5.16
CA THR A 94 -10.03 -26.28 -6.10
C THR A 94 -9.57 -25.54 -7.35
N ARG A 95 -8.81 -26.23 -8.21
CA ARG A 95 -8.37 -25.71 -9.52
C ARG A 95 -7.48 -24.47 -9.41
N VAL A 96 -6.61 -24.44 -8.40
CA VAL A 96 -5.77 -23.27 -8.09
C VAL A 96 -4.30 -23.65 -7.91
N SER A 97 -3.40 -22.79 -8.39
CA SER A 97 -1.95 -22.87 -8.21
C SER A 97 -1.34 -21.46 -8.10
N VAL A 98 -0.01 -21.35 -8.03
CA VAL A 98 0.73 -20.09 -8.12
C VAL A 98 1.65 -20.11 -9.33
N ALA A 99 1.96 -18.94 -9.87
CA ALA A 99 2.86 -18.81 -11.02
C ALA A 99 4.33 -19.14 -10.70
N TYR A 100 4.75 -19.00 -9.43
CA TYR A 100 6.13 -19.16 -8.95
C TYR A 100 6.35 -20.46 -8.16
N LYS A 101 5.62 -21.54 -8.49
CA LYS A 101 5.65 -22.81 -7.73
C LYS A 101 7.04 -23.46 -7.68
N GLU A 102 7.87 -23.18 -8.68
CA GLU A 102 9.26 -23.67 -8.79
C GLU A 102 10.17 -23.07 -7.71
N GLU A 103 9.85 -21.86 -7.23
CA GLU A 103 10.59 -21.16 -6.18
C GLU A 103 10.12 -21.56 -4.77
N LEU A 104 8.99 -22.26 -4.67
CA LEU A 104 8.46 -22.71 -3.39
C LEU A 104 9.07 -24.04 -2.96
N PRO A 105 9.50 -24.18 -1.69
CA PRO A 105 9.92 -25.47 -1.15
C PRO A 105 8.77 -26.48 -1.21
N PHE A 106 8.90 -27.50 -2.06
CA PHE A 106 7.94 -28.57 -2.12
C PHE A 106 8.15 -29.57 -0.98
N ARG A 107 7.07 -30.18 -0.54
CA ARG A 107 7.05 -31.27 0.42
C ARG A 107 6.17 -32.40 -0.11
N THR A 108 6.42 -33.62 0.34
CA THR A 108 5.73 -34.83 -0.14
C THR A 108 5.23 -35.68 1.04
N ASN A 109 4.70 -36.88 0.76
CA ASN A 109 4.25 -37.85 1.78
C ASN A 109 3.17 -37.32 2.73
N THR A 110 2.26 -36.49 2.21
CA THR A 110 1.12 -35.98 2.97
C THR A 110 -0.17 -36.11 2.16
N THR A 111 -1.31 -36.05 2.84
CA THR A 111 -2.63 -35.91 2.25
C THR A 111 -3.00 -34.42 2.11
N ALA A 112 -4.05 -34.13 1.35
CA ALA A 112 -4.61 -32.78 1.29
C ALA A 112 -4.94 -32.23 2.69
N ASP A 113 -5.53 -33.06 3.55
CA ASP A 113 -5.87 -32.68 4.93
C ASP A 113 -4.61 -32.41 5.78
N GLY A 114 -3.54 -33.20 5.60
CA GLY A 114 -2.27 -32.97 6.28
C GLY A 114 -1.58 -31.68 5.85
N CYS A 115 -1.68 -31.32 4.56
CA CYS A 115 -1.21 -30.05 4.03
C CYS A 115 -1.98 -28.86 4.64
N GLU A 116 -3.31 -28.95 4.70
CA GLU A 116 -4.15 -27.94 5.33
C GLU A 116 -3.81 -27.80 6.83
N LEU A 117 -3.74 -28.92 7.55
CA LEU A 117 -3.46 -28.93 8.98
C LEU A 117 -2.10 -28.29 9.31
N ALA A 118 -1.08 -28.56 8.49
CA ALA A 118 0.24 -27.94 8.63
C ALA A 118 0.18 -26.41 8.51
N CYS A 119 -0.63 -25.88 7.60
CA CYS A 119 -0.81 -24.43 7.49
C CYS A 119 -1.70 -23.86 8.59
N ALA A 120 -2.81 -24.53 8.92
CA ALA A 120 -3.74 -24.09 9.95
C ALA A 120 -3.05 -23.95 11.31
N GLY A 121 -2.17 -24.90 11.66
CA GLY A 121 -1.39 -24.89 12.91
C GLY A 121 -0.21 -23.92 12.93
N ASN A 122 0.18 -23.34 11.78
CA ASN A 122 1.26 -22.38 11.69
C ASN A 122 0.71 -20.96 11.49
N CYS A 123 0.90 -20.07 12.46
CA CYS A 123 0.36 -18.72 12.38
C CYS A 123 1.10 -17.77 11.42
N THR A 124 2.28 -18.14 10.90
CA THR A 124 2.92 -17.41 9.79
C THR A 124 2.45 -17.90 8.42
N CYS A 125 1.93 -19.13 8.34
CA CYS A 125 1.41 -19.66 7.08
C CYS A 125 0.15 -18.90 6.66
N ARG A 126 0.16 -18.35 5.45
CA ARG A 126 -0.94 -17.62 4.81
C ARG A 126 -1.71 -18.48 3.84
N GLY A 127 -1.06 -19.46 3.22
CA GLY A 127 -1.72 -20.38 2.31
C GLY A 127 -0.99 -21.71 2.16
N ALA A 128 -1.71 -22.70 1.64
CA ALA A 128 -1.17 -23.99 1.32
C ALA A 128 -1.77 -24.50 0.02
N LEU A 129 -0.93 -25.10 -0.83
CA LEU A 129 -1.33 -25.68 -2.10
C LEU A 129 -0.99 -27.17 -2.08
N TYR A 130 -1.90 -27.99 -2.56
CA TYR A 130 -1.73 -29.44 -2.68
C TYR A 130 -2.05 -29.89 -4.11
N ASN A 131 -1.14 -30.65 -4.70
CA ASN A 131 -1.32 -31.30 -5.99
C ASN A 131 -1.52 -32.80 -5.79
N GLY A 132 -2.78 -33.26 -5.86
CA GLY A 132 -3.11 -34.68 -5.70
C GLY A 132 -2.67 -35.58 -6.86
N ALA A 133 -2.17 -35.03 -7.97
CA ALA A 133 -1.58 -35.84 -9.04
C ALA A 133 -0.11 -36.20 -8.75
N SER A 134 0.68 -35.26 -8.21
CA SER A 134 2.09 -35.50 -7.85
C SER A 134 2.29 -35.87 -6.38
N GLY A 135 1.30 -35.61 -5.52
CA GLY A 135 1.42 -35.71 -4.06
C GLY A 135 2.26 -34.58 -3.44
N TYR A 136 2.57 -33.53 -4.20
CA TYR A 136 3.35 -32.39 -3.73
C TYR A 136 2.47 -31.38 -3.03
N TYR A 137 3.01 -30.76 -1.98
CA TYR A 137 2.38 -29.64 -1.33
C TYR A 137 3.36 -28.54 -0.99
N TYR A 138 2.83 -27.33 -0.86
CA TYR A 138 3.56 -26.10 -0.64
C TYR A 138 2.91 -25.34 0.51
N LEU A 139 3.72 -24.79 1.40
CA LEU A 139 3.28 -23.83 2.42
C LEU A 139 3.78 -22.46 1.99
N ILE A 140 2.93 -21.46 2.10
CA ILE A 140 3.23 -20.09 1.71
C ILE A 140 3.06 -19.20 2.93
N ASP A 141 4.14 -18.54 3.33
CA ASP A 141 4.26 -17.70 4.53
C ASP A 141 4.42 -16.20 4.23
N PHE A 142 4.64 -15.84 2.97
CA PHE A 142 4.67 -14.46 2.47
C PHE A 142 3.30 -14.01 1.93
N PRO A 143 3.04 -12.70 1.77
CA PRO A 143 1.76 -12.17 1.28
C PRO A 143 1.26 -12.85 0.00
N MET A 144 -0.03 -13.20 -0.05
CA MET A 144 -0.62 -13.85 -1.22
C MET A 144 -0.89 -12.82 -2.31
N GLU A 145 -0.26 -12.98 -3.45
CA GLU A 145 -0.57 -12.21 -4.66
C GLU A 145 -1.51 -13.00 -5.58
N THR A 146 -1.22 -13.02 -6.88
CA THR A 146 -2.06 -13.67 -7.90
C THR A 146 -1.87 -15.17 -7.89
N LEU A 147 -3.00 -15.85 -7.78
CA LEU A 147 -3.16 -17.28 -8.00
C LEU A 147 -3.55 -17.54 -9.46
N VAL A 148 -3.23 -18.73 -9.96
CA VAL A 148 -3.52 -19.14 -11.33
C VAL A 148 -4.56 -20.24 -11.31
N TYR A 149 -5.63 -20.06 -12.09
CA TYR A 149 -6.61 -21.11 -12.33
C TYR A 149 -5.98 -22.24 -13.15
N GLN A 150 -6.08 -23.46 -12.64
CA GLN A 150 -5.64 -24.67 -13.32
C GLN A 150 -6.80 -25.65 -13.44
N ALA A 151 -7.12 -26.10 -14.65
CA ALA A 151 -8.28 -26.96 -14.92
C ALA A 151 -8.12 -28.42 -14.43
N ASN A 152 -7.67 -28.61 -13.20
CA ASN A 152 -7.44 -29.88 -12.53
C ASN A 152 -8.02 -29.83 -11.11
N ASP A 153 -9.05 -30.64 -10.83
CA ASP A 153 -9.71 -30.69 -9.51
C ASP A 153 -8.80 -31.21 -8.39
N ARG A 154 -7.70 -31.90 -8.74
CA ARG A 154 -6.71 -32.38 -7.77
C ARG A 154 -5.77 -31.28 -7.29
N MET A 155 -5.86 -30.07 -7.85
CA MET A 155 -5.15 -28.89 -7.37
C MET A 155 -6.01 -28.21 -6.31
N LEU A 156 -5.61 -28.31 -5.06
CA LEU A 156 -6.35 -27.81 -3.91
C LEU A 156 -5.57 -26.66 -3.27
N GLY A 157 -6.29 -25.66 -2.78
CA GLY A 157 -5.73 -24.52 -2.10
C GLY A 157 -6.50 -24.20 -0.82
N TYR A 158 -5.75 -23.97 0.25
CA TYR A 158 -6.21 -23.47 1.54
C TYR A 158 -5.57 -22.10 1.77
N PHE A 159 -6.37 -21.09 2.08
CA PHE A 159 -5.88 -19.72 2.21
C PHE A 159 -6.49 -19.05 3.43
N LYS A 160 -5.68 -18.26 4.13
CA LYS A 160 -6.10 -17.41 5.23
C LYS A 160 -6.14 -15.98 4.72
N ILE A 161 -7.33 -15.39 4.69
CA ILE A 161 -7.55 -14.01 4.29
C ILE A 161 -7.86 -13.20 5.54
N ARG A 162 -7.16 -12.11 5.80
CA ARG A 162 -7.52 -11.24 6.93
C ARG A 162 -8.97 -10.79 6.85
N LYS A 163 -9.61 -10.78 8.02
CA LYS A 163 -10.82 -9.98 8.17
C LYS A 163 -10.40 -8.52 8.05
N ALA A 164 -11.10 -7.75 7.23
CA ALA A 164 -11.01 -6.30 7.33
C ALA A 164 -11.22 -5.96 8.80
N ALA A 165 -10.32 -5.17 9.39
CA ALA A 165 -10.63 -4.56 10.66
C ALA A 165 -11.97 -3.87 10.42
N ILE A 166 -13.04 -4.29 11.10
CA ILE A 166 -14.21 -3.45 11.21
C ILE A 166 -13.61 -2.18 11.78
N ALA A 167 -13.48 -1.16 10.94
CA ALA A 167 -13.26 0.17 11.44
C ALA A 167 -14.46 0.37 12.35
N ASN A 168 -14.28 0.17 13.65
CA ASN A 168 -15.11 0.77 14.66
C ASN A 168 -14.85 2.28 14.56
N SER A 169 -15.13 2.86 13.40
CA SER A 169 -15.45 4.26 13.21
C SER A 169 -16.89 4.51 13.66
N ALA A 170 -17.70 3.47 13.88
CA ALA A 170 -18.93 3.58 14.66
C ALA A 170 -18.62 3.47 16.15
N ARG A 171 -18.58 4.63 16.81
CA ARG A 171 -18.23 4.85 18.22
C ARG A 171 -16.72 4.81 18.47
N ARG A 172 -16.06 5.87 17.99
CA ARG A 172 -15.39 6.77 18.95
C ARG A 172 -16.45 7.11 20.00
N GLY A 173 -16.59 6.25 21.01
CA GLY A 173 -17.43 6.55 22.14
C GLY A 173 -16.95 7.90 22.61
N MET A 174 -17.85 8.88 22.67
CA MET A 174 -17.66 9.98 23.61
C MET A 174 -17.17 9.29 24.89
N SER A 175 -15.94 9.60 25.28
CA SER A 175 -15.42 9.18 26.58
C SER A 175 -16.53 9.48 27.59
N PRO A 176 -17.03 8.49 28.34
CA PRO A 176 -18.05 8.74 29.34
C PRO A 176 -17.38 9.59 30.42
N GLY A 177 -17.63 10.90 30.41
CA GLY A 177 -17.07 11.81 31.42
C GLY A 177 -16.67 13.20 30.95
N VAL A 178 -16.96 13.63 29.70
CA VAL A 178 -16.97 15.07 29.40
C VAL A 178 -18.25 15.68 29.93
N ASN A 179 -18.23 16.01 31.21
CA ASN A 179 -19.29 16.78 31.87
C ASN A 179 -19.40 18.13 31.16
N ALA A 180 -20.61 18.69 31.06
CA ALA A 180 -20.86 19.97 30.39
C ALA A 180 -19.91 21.12 30.81
N GLU A 181 -19.38 21.07 32.04
CA GLU A 181 -18.34 21.97 32.55
C GLU A 181 -17.04 21.96 31.74
N THR A 182 -16.56 20.79 31.32
CA THR A 182 -15.30 20.67 30.56
C THR A 182 -15.41 21.27 29.17
N VAL A 183 -16.57 21.14 28.52
CA VAL A 183 -16.86 21.75 27.22
C VAL A 183 -16.95 23.27 27.36
N ALA A 184 -17.60 23.77 28.42
CA ALA A 184 -17.68 25.20 28.69
C ALA A 184 -16.28 25.83 28.88
N LEU A 185 -15.39 25.18 29.64
CA LEU A 185 -14.00 25.62 29.84
C LEU A 185 -13.22 25.71 28.53
N LEU A 186 -13.34 24.71 27.65
CA LEU A 186 -12.63 24.72 26.36
C LEU A 186 -13.11 25.85 25.44
N LEU A 187 -14.41 26.13 25.43
CA LEU A 187 -14.98 27.24 24.65
C LEU A 187 -14.53 28.60 25.19
N VAL A 188 -14.44 28.76 26.51
CA VAL A 188 -13.91 29.97 27.14
C VAL A 188 -12.44 30.17 26.79
N LEU A 189 -11.61 29.13 26.86
CA LEU A 189 -10.20 29.20 26.50
C LEU A 189 -9.99 29.54 25.01
N ALA A 190 -10.78 28.94 24.12
CA ALA A 190 -10.75 29.27 22.70
C ALA A 190 -11.16 30.74 22.44
N GLY A 191 -12.18 31.23 23.16
CA GLY A 191 -12.61 32.64 23.10
C GLY A 191 -11.52 33.62 23.58
N LEU A 192 -10.83 33.29 24.68
CA LEU A 192 -9.72 34.09 25.21
C LEU A 192 -8.52 34.10 24.25
N ALA A 193 -8.19 32.97 23.64
CA ALA A 193 -7.12 32.89 22.65
C ALA A 193 -7.42 33.74 21.40
N ALA A 194 -8.65 33.66 20.88
CA ALA A 194 -9.09 34.48 19.76
C ALA A 194 -9.10 35.97 20.10
N ALA A 195 -9.57 36.34 21.29
CA ALA A 195 -9.55 37.73 21.76
C ALA A 195 -8.12 38.25 21.93
N GLY A 196 -7.21 37.44 22.49
CA GLY A 196 -5.79 37.78 22.64
C GLY A 196 -5.09 37.99 21.29
N ALA A 197 -5.32 37.11 20.32
CA ALA A 197 -4.80 37.24 18.97
C ALA A 197 -5.32 38.51 18.28
N TYR A 198 -6.62 38.80 18.42
CA TYR A 198 -7.24 40.01 17.87
C TYR A 198 -6.68 41.30 18.50
N TRP A 199 -6.51 41.33 19.83
CA TRP A 199 -5.89 42.45 20.53
C TRP A 199 -4.41 42.65 20.15
N GLY A 200 -3.66 41.56 20.03
CA GLY A 200 -2.26 41.58 19.58
C GLY A 200 -2.13 42.15 18.16
N TYR A 201 -3.00 41.69 17.24
CA TYR A 201 -3.06 42.20 15.87
C TYR A 201 -3.40 43.69 15.81
N ARG A 202 -4.43 44.14 16.55
CA ARG A 202 -4.79 45.57 16.64
C ARG A 202 -3.67 46.44 17.20
N MET A 203 -2.96 45.97 18.24
CA MET A 203 -1.81 46.69 18.82
C MET A 203 -0.64 46.77 17.83
N TRP A 204 -0.40 45.70 17.09
CA TRP A 204 0.65 45.67 16.06
C TRP A 204 0.35 46.64 14.91
N GLU A 205 -0.90 46.69 14.43
CA GLU A 205 -1.33 47.68 13.43
C GLU A 205 -1.11 49.12 13.91
N ARG A 206 -1.49 49.43 15.16
CA ARG A 206 -1.27 50.76 15.75
C ARG A 206 0.21 51.13 15.82
N ARG A 207 1.09 50.17 16.12
CA ARG A 207 2.55 50.38 16.13
C ARG A 207 3.11 50.58 14.72
N LYS A 208 2.62 49.85 13.71
CA LYS A 208 3.00 50.06 12.31
C LYS A 208 2.66 51.46 11.82
N ARG A 209 1.46 51.98 12.13
CA ARG A 209 1.07 53.36 11.77
C ARG A 209 1.98 54.42 12.41
N LYS A 210 2.48 54.19 13.63
CA LYS A 210 3.46 55.08 14.27
C LYS A 210 4.86 55.00 13.65
N ARG A 211 5.29 53.81 13.18
CA ARG A 211 6.58 53.64 12.48
C ARG A 211 6.59 54.23 11.08
N ALA A 212 5.46 54.12 10.35
CA ALA A 212 5.30 54.76 9.05
C ALA A 212 5.41 56.29 9.10
N GLY A 213 5.17 56.92 10.27
CA GLY A 213 5.39 58.34 10.48
C GLY A 213 6.84 58.75 10.77
N MET A 214 7.76 57.80 10.99
CA MET A 214 9.20 58.07 11.21
C MET A 214 10.09 57.71 10.02
N GLU A 215 9.60 56.94 9.04
CA GLU A 215 10.38 56.54 7.85
C GLU A 215 10.23 57.53 6.67
N GLN A 216 10.07 58.82 6.95
CA GLN A 216 10.20 59.87 5.91
C GLN A 216 11.64 60.44 5.82
N GLU A 217 12.59 59.88 6.57
CA GLU A 217 13.99 60.34 6.66
C GLU A 217 15.02 59.23 6.36
N LEU A 218 14.67 58.19 5.59
CA LEU A 218 15.67 57.26 5.03
C LEU A 218 15.54 57.20 3.50
N VAL A 219 16.35 58.01 2.84
CA VAL A 219 16.56 58.00 1.38
C VAL A 219 17.12 56.64 0.94
N PRO A 220 16.46 55.88 0.04
CA PRO A 220 16.99 54.63 -0.47
C PRO A 220 18.07 54.92 -1.52
N GLY A 221 19.33 54.58 -1.21
CA GLY A 221 20.41 54.63 -2.18
C GLY A 221 20.23 53.57 -3.29
N PRO A 222 20.69 53.85 -4.54
CA PRO A 222 20.44 52.99 -5.69
C PRO A 222 21.22 51.67 -5.59
N TYR A 223 20.46 50.58 -5.71
CA TYR A 223 20.94 49.19 -5.68
C TYR A 223 21.81 48.90 -6.91
N ARG A 224 23.06 48.46 -6.71
CA ARG A 224 23.96 48.08 -7.79
C ARG A 224 23.82 46.59 -8.10
N ASP A 225 23.54 46.30 -9.36
CA ASP A 225 23.37 44.97 -9.92
C ASP A 225 24.66 44.14 -9.84
N LEU A 226 24.61 42.98 -9.20
CA LEU A 226 25.76 42.07 -9.00
C LEU A 226 26.19 41.34 -10.28
N LYS A 227 25.45 41.50 -11.38
CA LYS A 227 25.71 40.80 -12.65
C LYS A 227 26.93 41.34 -13.41
N SER A 228 27.42 42.55 -13.09
CA SER A 228 28.55 43.17 -13.81
C SER A 228 29.94 42.79 -13.29
N MET A 229 30.06 41.99 -12.22
CA MET A 229 31.39 41.57 -11.71
C MET A 229 31.95 40.29 -12.34
N ALA A 230 31.17 39.56 -13.15
CA ALA A 230 31.63 38.28 -13.71
C ALA A 230 32.28 38.35 -15.10
N SER A 231 32.34 39.51 -15.77
CA SER A 231 32.75 39.57 -17.20
C SER A 231 34.03 40.37 -17.50
N SER A 232 34.84 40.73 -16.50
CA SER A 232 36.09 41.47 -16.73
C SER A 232 37.27 40.83 -16.00
N ASN A 233 37.61 39.60 -16.38
CA ASN A 233 38.93 39.03 -16.13
C ASN A 233 39.33 38.30 -17.40
N ASN A 234 39.73 39.03 -18.44
CA ASN A 234 40.42 38.52 -19.63
C ASN A 234 41.13 39.66 -20.34
N SER A 235 42.17 40.24 -19.72
CA SER A 235 43.25 40.88 -20.47
C SER A 235 44.49 40.99 -19.59
N PHE A 236 45.21 39.87 -19.48
CA PHE A 236 46.57 39.83 -18.96
C PHE A 236 47.39 39.07 -20.00
N LYS A 237 47.87 39.77 -21.02
CA LYS A 237 49.08 39.36 -21.74
C LYS A 237 49.71 40.57 -22.42
N ALA A 238 50.94 40.82 -21.96
CA ALA A 238 51.92 41.74 -22.49
C ALA A 238 52.32 41.40 -23.93
#